data_AF-A0ABD0BGW7-F1
#
_entry.id   AF-A0ABD0BGW7-F1
#
_cell.length_a   1.000
_cell.length_b   1.000
_cell.length_c   1.000
_cell.angle_alpha   90.00
_cell.angle_beta   90.00
_cell.angle_gamma   90.00
#
_symmetry.space_group_name_H-M   'P 1'
#
loop_
_entity.id
_entity.type
_entity.pdbx_description
1 polymer ?
#
loop_
_entity_poly.entity_id
_entity_poly.type
_entity_poly.pdbx_seq_one_letter_code
_entity_poly.pdbx_strand_id
1 'polypeptide(L)'
;MGKPLLVADGGTMTVGRRQATYVYGSFEVRLPEGKEQEDVEKRLQNGYIYRPDEPAAGRFDVAFVRADATVDLTAQTSDLETQVEAAQRRTEGDIFFERDITDSGTGRYRPGIDIKRGDIVDVLIWGRVLPLPITRWEMISDGTASIGWRWHVGGAVIEDAEALRSHNDQLLQQIAQEKRQIAKTVTAVSDRADSAARAANEASSVAGDAQSTANSAQETAEDALEKWRQQKDELDALQTRQIKELDAQNAALRRLGDLQEPLAGSISDYDALILGPVKITYPARNKIDFELLPGQEFVSGASVLVNARVNAITPYTHSFPIRLTASRPKASGAVGWAENYAEASILVIPTADFSAILAEERAKRDLT
;
A
#
# COMPACT_ATOMS: atom_id res chain seq x y z
N MET A 1 36.33 7.44 -67.21
CA MET A 1 37.34 8.38 -67.75
C MET A 1 38.71 7.82 -67.37
N GLY A 2 39.64 7.76 -68.32
CA GLY A 2 40.98 7.20 -68.07
C GLY A 2 41.76 8.03 -67.06
N LYS A 3 42.58 7.38 -66.24
CA LYS A 3 43.45 8.07 -65.28
C LYS A 3 44.44 8.98 -66.02
N PRO A 4 44.72 10.20 -65.52
CA PRO A 4 45.72 11.07 -66.12
C PRO A 4 47.08 10.39 -66.08
N LEU A 5 47.74 10.29 -67.25
CA LEU A 5 49.10 9.75 -67.38
C LEU A 5 50.10 10.89 -67.42
N LEU A 6 51.03 10.94 -66.46
CA LEU A 6 52.15 11.86 -66.42
C LEU A 6 53.44 11.12 -66.77
N VAL A 7 54.33 11.72 -67.55
CA VAL A 7 55.61 11.10 -67.95
C VAL A 7 56.75 11.77 -67.17
N ALA A 8 57.60 11.00 -66.52
CA ALA A 8 58.73 11.56 -65.77
C ALA A 8 59.99 11.67 -66.66
N ASP A 9 60.58 12.88 -66.75
CA ASP A 9 61.84 13.15 -67.49
C ASP A 9 63.10 12.78 -66.68
N GLY A 10 63.07 11.63 -65.98
CA GLY A 10 64.15 11.13 -65.12
C GLY A 10 63.80 11.10 -63.63
N GLY A 11 64.75 10.71 -62.77
CA GLY A 11 64.57 10.62 -61.32
C GLY A 11 65.45 9.55 -60.67
N THR A 12 65.58 9.60 -59.34
CA THR A 12 66.17 8.54 -58.54
C THR A 12 65.04 7.67 -58.00
N MET A 13 64.95 6.43 -58.47
CA MET A 13 63.99 5.46 -57.95
C MET A 13 64.70 4.58 -56.92
N THR A 14 64.36 4.76 -55.65
CA THR A 14 64.77 3.82 -54.60
C THR A 14 63.72 2.71 -54.56
N VAL A 15 63.97 1.63 -55.28
CA VAL A 15 63.13 0.43 -55.22
C VAL A 15 63.54 -0.35 -53.98
N GLY A 16 62.66 -0.41 -52.97
CA GLY A 16 62.78 -1.40 -51.92
C GLY A 16 62.78 -2.80 -52.55
N ARG A 17 63.72 -3.67 -52.16
CA ARG A 17 63.72 -5.06 -52.64
C ARG A 17 62.40 -5.72 -52.22
N ARG A 18 61.63 -6.26 -53.18
CA ARG A 18 60.45 -7.07 -52.88
C ARG A 18 60.88 -8.36 -52.20
N GLN A 19 60.62 -8.47 -50.90
CA GLN A 19 60.84 -9.67 -50.09
C GLN A 19 59.49 -10.35 -49.83
N ALA A 20 59.50 -11.67 -49.66
CA ALA A 20 58.31 -12.37 -49.17
C ALA A 20 58.21 -12.16 -47.66
N THR A 21 57.17 -11.46 -47.21
CA THR A 21 56.99 -11.11 -45.79
C THR A 21 55.93 -11.97 -45.13
N TYR A 22 56.31 -12.65 -44.05
CA TYR A 22 55.40 -13.34 -43.15
C TYR A 22 55.11 -12.44 -41.95
N VAL A 23 53.83 -12.28 -41.60
CA VAL A 23 53.43 -11.51 -40.42
C VAL A 23 53.17 -12.49 -39.28
N TYR A 24 53.74 -12.24 -38.11
CA TYR A 24 53.47 -13.03 -36.91
C TYR A 24 53.16 -12.10 -35.73
N GLY A 25 52.42 -12.59 -34.75
CA GLY A 25 52.16 -11.80 -33.55
C GLY A 25 51.34 -12.53 -32.53
N SER A 26 51.13 -11.88 -31.40
CA SER A 26 50.29 -12.41 -30.33
C SER A 26 48.87 -11.83 -30.37
N PHE A 27 47.91 -12.61 -29.87
CA PHE A 27 46.57 -12.10 -29.56
C PHE A 27 46.52 -11.52 -28.15
N GLU A 28 46.11 -10.25 -28.03
CA GLU A 28 45.71 -9.63 -26.77
C GLU A 28 44.18 -9.69 -26.67
N VAL A 29 43.65 -10.51 -25.75
CA VAL A 29 42.21 -10.74 -25.63
C VAL A 29 41.65 -9.90 -24.47
N ARG A 30 40.73 -8.99 -24.77
CA ARG A 30 39.96 -8.26 -23.74
C ARG A 30 38.68 -9.02 -23.43
N LEU A 31 38.58 -9.52 -22.21
CA LEU A 31 37.45 -10.30 -21.71
C LEU A 31 36.38 -9.39 -21.08
N PRO A 32 35.08 -9.71 -21.23
CA PRO A 32 34.01 -9.03 -20.51
C PRO A 32 34.09 -9.32 -18.99
N GLU A 33 33.58 -8.41 -18.17
CA GLU A 33 33.54 -8.57 -16.70
C GLU A 33 32.91 -9.92 -16.30
N GLY A 34 33.63 -10.70 -15.48
CA GLY A 34 33.17 -11.97 -14.92
C GLY A 34 33.58 -13.24 -15.68
N LYS A 35 34.43 -13.15 -16.71
CA LYS A 35 35.01 -14.33 -17.37
C LYS A 35 36.53 -14.39 -17.19
N GLU A 36 37.00 -15.47 -16.56
CA GLU A 36 38.43 -15.79 -16.51
C GLU A 36 38.82 -16.55 -17.78
N GLN A 37 40.02 -16.26 -18.29
CA GLN A 37 40.62 -17.03 -19.36
C GLN A 37 41.01 -18.41 -18.80
N GLU A 38 40.75 -19.47 -19.55
CA GLU A 38 41.21 -20.82 -19.21
C GLU A 38 42.74 -20.82 -19.02
N ASP A 39 43.24 -21.56 -18.03
CA ASP A 39 44.60 -21.47 -17.48
C ASP A 39 45.66 -21.86 -18.52
N VAL A 40 46.02 -20.93 -19.40
CA VAL A 40 47.18 -21.07 -20.30
C VAL A 40 48.42 -20.88 -19.43
N GLU A 41 49.26 -21.92 -19.36
CA GLU A 41 50.54 -21.90 -18.64
C GLU A 41 51.24 -20.56 -18.87
N LYS A 42 51.52 -19.78 -17.81
CA LYS A 42 51.92 -18.34 -17.83
C LYS A 42 53.10 -17.96 -18.75
N ARG A 43 53.76 -18.95 -19.35
CA ARG A 43 54.90 -18.80 -20.27
C ARG A 43 54.51 -18.94 -21.74
N LEU A 44 53.30 -19.41 -22.05
CA LEU A 44 52.79 -19.57 -23.42
C LEU A 44 51.78 -18.47 -23.74
N GLN A 45 51.95 -17.85 -24.89
CA GLN A 45 51.06 -16.85 -25.43
C GLN A 45 50.47 -17.36 -26.74
N ASN A 46 49.16 -17.20 -26.93
CA ASN A 46 48.50 -17.56 -28.18
C ASN A 46 48.92 -16.56 -29.25
N GLY A 47 49.58 -17.06 -30.29
CA GLY A 47 50.03 -16.26 -31.43
C GLY A 47 49.50 -16.78 -32.75
N TYR A 48 49.68 -15.97 -33.78
CA TYR A 48 49.32 -16.29 -35.15
C TYR A 48 50.50 -16.06 -36.08
N ILE A 49 50.50 -16.76 -37.21
CA ILE A 49 51.39 -16.51 -38.34
C ILE A 49 50.49 -16.41 -39.56
N TYR A 50 50.47 -15.24 -40.19
CA TYR A 50 49.79 -15.01 -41.44
C TYR A 50 50.75 -15.17 -42.61
N ARG A 51 50.35 -15.99 -43.58
CA ARG A 51 51.03 -16.19 -44.85
C ARG A 51 50.17 -15.58 -45.96
N PRO A 52 50.68 -14.63 -46.76
CA PRO A 52 49.93 -14.09 -47.89
C PRO A 52 49.64 -15.17 -48.93
N ASP A 53 48.44 -15.12 -49.52
CA ASP A 53 47.98 -16.06 -50.55
C ASP A 53 48.84 -16.00 -51.83
N GLU A 54 49.28 -14.79 -52.20
CA GLU A 54 50.23 -14.56 -53.30
C GLU A 54 51.56 -14.02 -52.75
N PRO A 55 52.50 -14.87 -52.31
CA PRO A 55 53.79 -14.41 -51.82
C PRO A 55 54.62 -13.79 -52.95
N ALA A 56 55.16 -12.60 -52.71
CA ALA A 56 56.03 -11.93 -53.68
C ALA A 56 57.22 -12.85 -54.08
N ALA A 57 57.34 -13.15 -55.37
CA ALA A 57 58.37 -14.05 -55.90
C ALA A 57 59.74 -13.34 -56.00
N GLY A 58 60.38 -13.10 -54.86
CA GLY A 58 61.78 -12.66 -54.77
C GLY A 58 62.71 -13.86 -54.68
N ARG A 59 63.82 -13.86 -55.44
CA ARG A 59 64.67 -15.06 -55.61
C ARG A 59 65.58 -15.34 -54.40
N PHE A 60 65.79 -14.39 -53.50
CA PHE A 60 66.53 -14.53 -52.26
C PHE A 60 66.03 -13.48 -51.24
N ASP A 61 65.76 -13.90 -50.00
CA ASP A 61 65.34 -13.15 -48.80
C ASP A 61 63.83 -13.25 -48.42
N VAL A 62 63.57 -13.86 -47.25
CA VAL A 62 62.29 -13.91 -46.54
C VAL A 62 62.36 -12.97 -45.34
N ALA A 63 61.35 -12.15 -45.13
CA ALA A 63 61.23 -11.27 -43.96
C ALA A 63 60.13 -11.76 -43.01
N PHE A 64 60.33 -11.56 -41.71
CA PHE A 64 59.31 -11.78 -40.67
C PHE A 64 59.04 -10.46 -39.97
N VAL A 65 57.78 -10.05 -39.91
CA VAL A 65 57.36 -8.82 -39.23
C VAL A 65 56.41 -9.14 -38.10
N ARG A 66 56.67 -8.54 -36.94
CA ARG A 66 55.82 -8.68 -35.77
C ARG A 66 54.66 -7.69 -35.83
N ALA A 67 53.43 -8.16 -35.67
CA ALA A 67 52.22 -7.34 -35.53
C ALA A 67 51.29 -7.99 -34.50
N ASP A 68 51.19 -7.42 -33.31
CA ASP A 68 50.30 -7.95 -32.29
C ASP A 68 48.86 -7.46 -32.56
N ALA A 69 47.86 -8.32 -32.34
CA ALA A 69 46.45 -8.05 -32.64
C ALA A 69 45.60 -8.11 -31.38
N THR A 70 44.63 -7.22 -31.26
CA THR A 70 43.67 -7.15 -30.15
C THR A 70 42.32 -7.74 -30.56
N VAL A 71 41.79 -8.60 -29.71
CA VAL A 71 40.43 -9.14 -29.85
C VAL A 71 39.61 -8.70 -28.65
N ASP A 72 38.62 -7.84 -28.89
CA ASP A 72 37.69 -7.40 -27.85
C ASP A 72 36.42 -8.25 -27.90
N LEU A 73 36.28 -9.15 -26.93
CA LEU A 73 35.12 -10.05 -26.83
C LEU A 73 33.88 -9.36 -26.23
N THR A 74 34.04 -8.18 -25.62
CA THR A 74 32.93 -7.36 -25.12
C THR A 74 32.25 -6.63 -26.28
N ALA A 75 33.07 -6.09 -27.19
CA ALA A 75 32.60 -5.38 -28.39
C ALA A 75 32.35 -6.29 -29.61
N GLN A 76 32.80 -7.55 -29.57
CA GLN A 76 32.81 -8.50 -30.70
C GLN A 76 33.58 -8.00 -31.92
N THR A 77 34.71 -7.33 -31.68
CA THR A 77 35.54 -6.73 -32.74
C THR A 77 36.98 -7.25 -32.66
N SER A 78 37.62 -7.42 -33.82
CA SER A 78 39.04 -7.76 -33.92
C SER A 78 39.72 -6.81 -34.92
N ASP A 79 40.92 -6.37 -34.58
CA ASP A 79 41.77 -5.55 -35.45
C ASP A 79 42.81 -6.39 -36.22
N LEU A 80 42.73 -7.73 -36.15
CA LEU A 80 43.72 -8.66 -36.74
C LEU A 80 43.97 -8.38 -38.23
N GLU A 81 42.91 -8.31 -39.03
CA GLU A 81 43.02 -8.07 -40.47
C GLU A 81 43.69 -6.73 -40.75
N THR A 82 43.32 -5.68 -40.01
CA THR A 82 43.90 -4.35 -40.15
C THR A 82 45.39 -4.34 -39.78
N GLN A 83 45.78 -5.00 -38.70
CA GLN A 83 47.18 -5.08 -38.26
C GLN A 83 48.04 -5.89 -39.24
N VAL A 84 47.50 -7.00 -39.75
CA VAL A 84 48.15 -7.85 -40.76
C VAL A 84 48.33 -7.10 -42.07
N GLU A 85 47.29 -6.44 -42.57
CA GLU A 85 47.35 -5.65 -43.79
C GLU A 85 48.34 -4.49 -43.67
N ALA A 86 48.32 -3.76 -42.55
CA ALA A 86 49.27 -2.68 -42.28
C ALA A 86 50.73 -3.19 -42.21
N ALA A 87 50.96 -4.35 -41.57
CA ALA A 87 52.29 -4.94 -41.46
C ALA A 87 52.81 -5.46 -42.81
N GLN A 88 51.94 -6.01 -43.65
CA GLN A 88 52.29 -6.41 -45.01
C GLN A 88 52.63 -5.20 -45.88
N ARG A 89 51.80 -4.15 -45.85
CA ARG A 89 52.05 -2.91 -46.59
C ARG A 89 53.37 -2.25 -46.21
N ARG A 90 53.73 -2.20 -44.91
CA ARG A 90 55.03 -1.66 -44.45
C ARG A 90 56.25 -2.38 -45.03
N THR A 91 56.09 -3.65 -45.42
CA THR A 91 57.22 -4.51 -45.81
C THR A 91 57.23 -4.84 -47.29
N GLU A 92 56.11 -4.62 -47.98
CA GLU A 92 56.06 -4.60 -49.44
C GLU A 92 56.83 -3.35 -49.88
N GLY A 93 58.17 -3.46 -49.92
CA GLY A 93 59.11 -2.34 -50.03
C GLY A 93 58.58 -1.20 -50.90
N ASP A 94 58.14 -0.14 -50.22
CA ASP A 94 57.52 0.99 -50.88
C ASP A 94 58.48 1.55 -51.94
N ILE A 95 57.95 1.76 -53.14
CA ILE A 95 58.65 2.53 -54.16
C ILE A 95 58.57 3.98 -53.69
N PHE A 96 59.59 4.42 -52.95
CA PHE A 96 59.76 5.83 -52.61
C PHE A 96 60.17 6.56 -53.89
N PHE A 97 59.16 7.13 -54.54
CA PHE A 97 59.36 8.07 -55.63
C PHE A 97 58.83 9.43 -55.19
N GLU A 98 59.75 10.37 -55.09
CA GLU A 98 59.44 11.77 -54.88
C GLU A 98 60.09 12.54 -56.04
N ARG A 99 59.26 13.18 -56.86
CA ARG A 99 59.79 14.08 -57.88
C ARG A 99 58.78 15.12 -58.35
N ASP A 100 59.38 16.18 -58.83
CA ASP A 100 58.79 17.31 -59.51
C ASP A 100 58.71 17.00 -61.01
N ILE A 101 57.50 16.79 -61.53
CA ILE A 101 57.23 16.63 -62.96
C ILE A 101 57.09 18.01 -63.58
N THR A 102 57.94 18.32 -64.57
CA THR A 102 57.93 19.57 -65.34
C THR A 102 57.04 19.48 -66.59
N ASP A 103 56.83 20.62 -67.24
CA ASP A 103 55.82 20.82 -68.31
C ASP A 103 55.92 19.86 -69.52
N SER A 104 57.11 19.32 -69.79
CA SER A 104 57.35 18.30 -70.83
C SER A 104 56.67 16.96 -70.54
N GLY A 105 56.34 16.67 -69.28
CA GLY A 105 55.76 15.41 -68.81
C GLY A 105 54.27 15.45 -68.46
N THR A 106 53.66 16.64 -68.41
CA THR A 106 52.30 16.88 -67.88
C THR A 106 51.21 16.90 -68.95
N GLY A 107 51.59 16.91 -70.22
CA GLY A 107 50.65 16.93 -71.34
C GLY A 107 49.74 18.16 -71.33
N ARG A 108 48.41 17.96 -71.45
CA ARG A 108 47.41 19.04 -71.47
C ARG A 108 46.70 19.29 -70.13
N TYR A 109 47.11 18.61 -69.05
CA TYR A 109 46.37 18.63 -67.78
C TYR A 109 46.65 19.90 -66.96
N ARG A 110 45.59 20.53 -66.45
CA ARG A 110 45.69 21.78 -65.66
C ARG A 110 45.42 21.55 -64.16
N PRO A 111 46.24 22.10 -63.26
CA PRO A 111 46.00 22.02 -61.82
C PRO A 111 44.66 22.60 -61.39
N GLY A 112 43.96 21.91 -60.48
CA GLY A 112 42.71 22.37 -59.85
C GLY A 112 41.45 22.24 -60.71
N ILE A 113 41.59 21.99 -62.02
CA ILE A 113 40.47 21.74 -62.95
C ILE A 113 40.43 20.26 -63.32
N ASP A 114 41.52 19.75 -63.90
CA ASP A 114 41.59 18.40 -64.43
C ASP A 114 42.11 17.39 -63.39
N ILE A 115 42.92 17.85 -62.43
CA ILE A 115 43.49 17.04 -61.34
C ILE A 115 43.57 17.87 -60.05
N LYS A 116 43.13 17.31 -58.91
CA LYS A 116 43.10 17.96 -57.60
C LYS A 116 44.18 17.42 -56.66
N ARG A 117 44.43 18.14 -55.56
CA ARG A 117 45.34 17.67 -54.49
C ARG A 117 44.76 16.41 -53.86
N GLY A 118 45.59 15.37 -53.72
CA GLY A 118 45.18 14.06 -53.22
C GLY A 118 44.65 13.09 -54.28
N ASP A 119 44.44 13.53 -55.53
CA ASP A 119 44.08 12.62 -56.62
C ASP A 119 45.27 11.72 -56.98
N ILE A 120 44.98 10.46 -57.28
CA ILE A 120 45.96 9.45 -57.69
C ILE A 120 46.10 9.50 -59.22
N VAL A 121 47.32 9.76 -59.69
CA VAL A 121 47.68 9.83 -61.12
C VAL A 121 48.63 8.70 -61.50
N ASP A 122 48.53 8.27 -62.75
CA ASP A 122 49.42 7.25 -63.28
C ASP A 122 50.69 7.93 -63.80
N VAL A 123 51.86 7.56 -63.28
CA VAL A 123 53.15 8.14 -63.69
C VAL A 123 53.96 7.09 -64.44
N LEU A 124 54.30 7.36 -65.69
CA LEU A 124 55.16 6.52 -66.53
C LEU A 124 56.64 6.87 -66.28
N ILE A 125 57.40 5.88 -65.79
CA ILE A 125 58.82 5.99 -65.47
C ILE A 125 59.53 4.72 -65.96
N TRP A 126 60.56 4.88 -66.80
CA TRP A 126 61.39 3.77 -67.32
C TRP A 126 60.57 2.56 -67.83
N GLY A 127 59.47 2.83 -68.53
CA GLY A 127 58.60 1.81 -69.12
C GLY A 127 57.59 1.16 -68.16
N ARG A 128 57.49 1.61 -66.90
CA ARG A 128 56.46 1.18 -65.93
C ARG A 128 55.54 2.32 -65.52
N VAL A 129 54.27 1.99 -65.31
CA VAL A 129 53.23 2.92 -64.83
C VAL A 129 53.04 2.70 -63.33
N LEU A 130 53.18 3.77 -62.55
CA LEU A 130 53.02 3.77 -61.09
C LEU A 130 51.89 4.71 -60.68
N PRO A 131 50.87 4.27 -59.91
CA PRO A 131 49.83 5.13 -59.39
C PRO A 131 50.35 5.89 -58.16
N LEU A 132 50.49 7.22 -58.24
CA LEU A 132 51.03 8.06 -57.17
C LEU A 132 50.12 9.26 -56.86
N PRO A 133 49.99 9.70 -55.60
CA PRO A 133 49.18 10.86 -55.25
C PRO A 133 49.89 12.17 -55.58
N ILE A 134 49.13 13.18 -56.02
CA ILE A 134 49.63 14.56 -56.17
C ILE A 134 49.61 15.25 -54.80
N THR A 135 50.80 15.65 -54.33
CA THR A 135 50.97 16.30 -53.02
C THR A 135 50.98 17.83 -53.15
N ARG A 136 51.62 18.38 -54.19
CA ARG A 136 51.72 19.84 -54.41
C ARG A 136 51.88 20.16 -55.90
N TRP A 137 51.61 21.41 -56.29
CA TRP A 137 52.04 21.97 -57.57
C TRP A 137 52.52 23.41 -57.41
N GLU A 138 53.43 23.83 -58.27
CA GLU A 138 54.01 25.18 -58.36
C GLU A 138 53.94 25.69 -59.79
N MET A 139 53.71 27.00 -59.95
CA MET A 139 53.76 27.65 -61.26
C MET A 139 55.20 28.08 -61.55
N ILE A 140 55.74 27.68 -62.71
CA ILE A 140 57.04 28.15 -63.19
C ILE A 140 56.80 29.05 -64.39
N SER A 141 57.34 30.26 -64.33
CA SER A 141 57.47 31.12 -65.51
C SER A 141 58.94 31.21 -65.85
N ASP A 142 59.32 30.76 -67.04
CA ASP A 142 60.62 31.15 -67.61
C ASP A 142 60.45 32.50 -68.31
N GLY A 143 61.49 33.33 -68.36
CA GLY A 143 61.45 34.73 -68.81
C GLY A 143 61.04 34.96 -70.28
N THR A 144 60.55 33.93 -70.97
CA THR A 144 60.08 33.92 -72.36
C THR A 144 58.67 33.32 -72.46
N ALA A 145 57.68 33.99 -71.86
CA ALA A 145 56.24 33.85 -72.11
C ALA A 145 55.61 32.43 -72.13
N SER A 146 56.27 31.39 -71.60
CA SER A 146 55.68 30.08 -71.36
C SER A 146 55.43 29.88 -69.86
N ILE A 147 54.15 29.84 -69.47
CA ILE A 147 53.72 29.44 -68.12
C ILE A 147 53.69 27.92 -68.09
N GLY A 148 54.63 27.31 -67.38
CA GLY A 148 54.66 25.88 -67.13
C GLY A 148 54.24 25.52 -65.72
N TRP A 149 53.84 24.27 -65.50
CA TRP A 149 53.51 23.75 -64.16
C TRP A 149 54.53 22.73 -63.70
N ARG A 150 54.91 22.82 -62.43
CA ARG A 150 55.68 21.79 -61.73
C ARG A 150 54.75 21.06 -60.78
N TRP A 151 54.65 19.75 -60.93
CA TRP A 151 53.80 18.90 -60.11
C TRP A 151 54.68 18.06 -59.20
N HIS A 152 54.48 18.19 -57.89
CA HIS A 152 55.08 17.33 -56.89
C HIS A 152 54.19 16.10 -56.75
N VAL A 153 54.74 14.95 -57.13
CA VAL A 153 54.06 13.67 -57.06
C VAL A 153 54.83 12.77 -56.09
N GLY A 154 54.11 12.17 -55.15
CA GLY A 154 54.69 11.41 -54.03
C GLY A 154 55.03 12.29 -52.81
N GLY A 155 55.57 11.66 -51.76
CA GLY A 155 56.05 12.33 -50.54
C GLY A 155 55.08 12.37 -49.34
N ALA A 156 53.88 11.79 -49.44
CA ALA A 156 52.98 11.62 -48.30
C ALA A 156 52.76 10.12 -48.05
N VAL A 157 53.05 9.66 -46.82
CA VAL A 157 52.73 8.30 -46.39
C VAL A 157 51.21 8.14 -46.45
N ILE A 158 50.72 7.08 -47.11
CA ILE A 158 49.28 6.74 -47.21
C ILE A 158 48.64 6.52 -45.81
N GLU A 159 49.46 6.48 -44.75
CA GLU A 159 49.11 6.34 -43.34
C GLU A 159 48.11 7.39 -42.81
N ASP A 160 48.09 8.62 -43.34
CA ASP A 160 47.24 9.70 -42.81
C ASP A 160 45.76 9.58 -43.21
N ALA A 161 45.46 9.02 -44.38
CA ALA A 161 44.07 8.82 -44.84
C ALA A 161 43.40 7.63 -44.15
N GLU A 162 44.17 6.59 -43.80
CA GLU A 162 43.70 5.40 -43.10
C GLU A 162 43.54 5.67 -41.59
N ALA A 163 44.43 6.46 -41.00
CA ALA A 163 44.29 6.99 -39.64
C ALA A 163 43.05 7.89 -39.49
N LEU A 164 42.74 8.73 -40.49
CA LEU A 164 41.53 9.55 -40.46
C LEU A 164 40.25 8.71 -40.55
N ARG A 165 40.25 7.62 -41.34
CA ARG A 165 39.11 6.71 -41.45
C ARG A 165 38.88 5.95 -40.14
N SER A 166 39.94 5.37 -39.56
CA SER A 166 39.82 4.64 -38.30
C SER A 166 39.35 5.54 -37.15
N HIS A 167 39.78 6.81 -37.11
CA HIS A 167 39.30 7.77 -36.13
C HIS A 167 37.81 8.12 -36.30
N ASN A 168 37.36 8.30 -37.54
CA ASN A 168 35.93 8.55 -37.82
C ASN A 168 35.06 7.33 -37.50
N ASP A 169 35.53 6.11 -37.80
CA ASP A 169 34.82 4.88 -37.47
C ASP A 169 34.70 4.68 -35.95
N GLN A 170 35.75 5.02 -35.19
CA GLN A 170 35.71 5.02 -33.72
C GLN A 170 34.67 6.01 -33.16
N LEU A 171 34.60 7.23 -33.70
CA LEU A 171 33.60 8.23 -33.29
C LEU A 171 32.17 7.76 -33.58
N LEU A 172 31.93 7.15 -34.75
CA LEU A 172 30.62 6.61 -35.11
C LEU A 172 30.21 5.45 -34.18
N GLN A 173 31.16 4.59 -33.82
CA GLN A 173 30.93 3.51 -32.86
C GLN A 173 30.59 4.06 -31.46
N GLN A 174 31.29 5.08 -30.97
CA GLN A 174 30.98 5.73 -29.69
C GLN A 174 29.57 6.34 -29.69
N ILE A 175 29.20 7.07 -30.74
CA ILE A 175 27.84 7.66 -30.87
C ILE A 175 26.77 6.57 -30.89
N ALA A 176 27.01 5.44 -31.57
CA ALA A 176 26.07 4.32 -31.60
C ALA A 176 25.92 3.67 -30.21
N GLN A 177 27.00 3.55 -29.44
CA GLN A 177 26.98 3.05 -28.07
C GLN A 177 26.23 4.01 -27.12
N GLU A 178 26.49 5.32 -27.19
CA GLU A 178 25.79 6.33 -26.40
C GLU A 178 24.29 6.35 -26.68
N LYS A 179 23.88 6.29 -27.97
CA LYS A 179 22.46 6.21 -28.33
C LYS A 179 21.78 4.98 -27.75
N ARG A 180 22.45 3.81 -27.76
CA ARG A 180 21.92 2.59 -27.13
C ARG A 180 21.80 2.74 -25.62
N GLN A 181 22.76 3.39 -24.98
CA GLN A 181 22.73 3.60 -23.53
C GLN A 181 21.62 4.57 -23.13
N ILE A 182 21.44 5.67 -23.87
CA ILE A 182 20.35 6.63 -23.67
C ILE A 182 18.99 5.96 -23.89
N ALA A 183 18.83 5.14 -24.94
CA ALA A 183 17.58 4.41 -25.16
C ALA A 183 17.26 3.49 -23.96
N LYS A 184 18.24 2.74 -23.45
CA LYS A 184 18.06 1.88 -22.27
C LYS A 184 17.68 2.66 -21.02
N THR A 185 18.31 3.81 -20.76
CA THR A 185 17.99 4.62 -19.57
C THR A 185 16.61 5.26 -19.69
N VAL A 186 16.22 5.75 -20.86
CA VAL A 186 14.88 6.32 -21.10
C VAL A 186 13.80 5.25 -20.92
N THR A 187 13.99 4.05 -21.47
CA THR A 187 13.04 2.94 -21.25
C THR A 187 12.94 2.57 -19.77
N ALA A 188 14.07 2.43 -19.07
CA ALA A 188 14.07 2.12 -17.64
C ALA A 188 13.38 3.21 -16.78
N VAL A 189 13.53 4.48 -17.14
CA VAL A 189 12.84 5.59 -16.48
C VAL A 189 11.34 5.55 -16.76
N SER A 190 10.93 5.26 -18.01
CA SER A 190 9.52 5.10 -18.38
C SER A 190 8.86 3.95 -17.61
N ASP A 191 9.50 2.79 -17.57
CA ASP A 191 8.99 1.61 -16.86
C ASP A 191 8.84 1.88 -15.36
N ARG A 192 9.79 2.63 -14.78
CA ARG A 192 9.74 3.06 -13.37
C ARG A 192 8.61 4.06 -13.13
N ALA A 193 8.38 4.99 -14.04
CA ALA A 193 7.29 5.95 -13.96
C ALA A 193 5.92 5.25 -14.06
N ASP A 194 5.77 4.31 -14.98
CA ASP A 194 4.54 3.51 -15.12
C ASP A 194 4.28 2.65 -13.89
N SER A 195 5.33 2.04 -13.34
CA SER A 195 5.24 1.26 -12.10
C SER A 195 4.84 2.14 -10.91
N ALA A 196 5.39 3.34 -10.81
CA ALA A 196 5.03 4.31 -9.78
C ALA A 196 3.58 4.80 -9.93
N ALA A 197 3.13 5.05 -11.17
CA ALA A 197 1.75 5.44 -11.45
C ALA A 197 0.75 4.34 -11.07
N ARG A 198 1.07 3.07 -11.38
CA ARG A 198 0.26 1.91 -10.96
C ARG A 198 0.19 1.80 -9.43
N ALA A 199 1.33 1.90 -8.75
CA ALA A 199 1.38 1.86 -7.29
C ALA A 199 0.58 3.01 -6.65
N ALA A 200 0.65 4.21 -7.21
CA ALA A 200 -0.13 5.37 -6.74
C ALA A 200 -1.64 5.16 -6.94
N ASN A 201 -2.06 4.63 -8.09
CA ASN A 201 -3.47 4.32 -8.35
C ASN A 201 -4.00 3.22 -7.42
N GLU A 202 -3.20 2.18 -7.18
CA GLU A 202 -3.55 1.12 -6.23
C GLU A 202 -3.65 1.66 -4.81
N ALA A 203 -2.69 2.48 -4.36
CA ALA A 203 -2.76 3.14 -3.06
C ALA A 203 -4.00 4.04 -2.92
N SER A 204 -4.36 4.78 -3.98
CA SER A 204 -5.57 5.61 -3.99
C SER A 204 -6.84 4.76 -3.90
N SER A 205 -6.88 3.60 -4.55
CA SER A 205 -8.01 2.66 -4.46
C SER A 205 -8.14 2.11 -3.05
N VAL A 206 -7.04 1.61 -2.48
CA VAL A 206 -7.00 1.07 -1.10
C VAL A 206 -7.41 2.14 -0.09
N ALA A 207 -6.98 3.39 -0.27
CA ALA A 207 -7.41 4.50 0.57
C ALA A 207 -8.93 4.77 0.46
N GLY A 208 -9.49 4.68 -0.76
CA GLY A 208 -10.93 4.78 -0.98
C GLY A 208 -11.72 3.66 -0.27
N ASP A 209 -11.26 2.43 -0.37
CA ASP A 209 -11.88 1.27 0.28
C ASP A 209 -11.80 1.37 1.81
N ALA A 210 -10.65 1.82 2.32
CA ALA A 210 -10.46 2.07 3.75
C ALA A 210 -11.39 3.17 4.27
N GLN A 211 -11.56 4.27 3.52
CA GLN A 211 -12.50 5.33 3.87
C GLN A 211 -13.95 4.83 3.86
N SER A 212 -14.34 4.03 2.87
CA SER A 212 -15.67 3.41 2.83
C SER A 212 -15.90 2.51 4.02
N THR A 213 -14.92 1.68 4.38
CA THR A 213 -14.99 0.79 5.55
C THR A 213 -15.11 1.58 6.85
N ALA A 214 -14.35 2.68 6.99
CA ALA A 214 -14.42 3.57 8.15
C ALA A 214 -15.81 4.22 8.27
N ASN A 215 -16.38 4.68 7.16
CA ASN A 215 -17.73 5.26 7.15
C ASN A 215 -18.79 4.24 7.58
N SER A 216 -18.74 3.00 7.05
CA SER A 216 -19.68 1.93 7.45
C SER A 216 -19.52 1.53 8.91
N ALA A 217 -18.28 1.51 9.44
CA ALA A 217 -18.03 1.24 10.85
C ALA A 217 -18.57 2.37 11.75
N GLN A 218 -18.47 3.63 11.31
CA GLN A 218 -19.04 4.77 12.01
C GLN A 218 -20.58 4.68 12.05
N GLU A 219 -21.24 4.41 10.92
CA GLU A 219 -22.70 4.24 10.86
C GLU A 219 -23.17 3.09 11.79
N THR A 220 -22.48 1.95 11.76
CA THR A 220 -22.78 0.82 12.65
C THR A 220 -22.61 1.20 14.13
N ALA A 221 -21.63 2.03 14.46
CA ALA A 221 -21.41 2.49 15.83
C ALA A 221 -22.49 3.49 16.27
N GLU A 222 -22.92 4.39 15.38
CA GLU A 222 -24.01 5.33 15.65
C GLU A 222 -25.35 4.59 15.88
N ASP A 223 -25.67 3.62 15.04
CA ASP A 223 -26.84 2.73 15.20
C ASP A 223 -26.81 1.96 16.52
N ALA A 224 -25.64 1.43 16.90
CA ALA A 224 -25.46 0.71 18.16
C ALA A 224 -25.66 1.63 19.37
N LEU A 225 -25.16 2.87 19.30
CA LEU A 225 -25.35 3.88 20.33
C LEU A 225 -26.83 4.29 20.46
N GLU A 226 -27.54 4.43 19.35
CA GLU A 226 -28.97 4.75 19.37
C GLU A 226 -29.78 3.62 20.01
N LYS A 227 -29.54 2.37 19.62
CA LYS A 227 -30.17 1.19 20.23
C LYS A 227 -29.88 1.09 21.73
N TRP A 228 -28.64 1.37 22.14
CA TRP A 228 -28.27 1.36 23.55
C TRP A 228 -29.01 2.44 24.35
N ARG A 229 -29.18 3.64 23.79
CA ARG A 229 -29.97 4.71 24.43
C ARG A 229 -31.43 4.31 24.58
N GLN A 230 -32.04 3.75 23.55
CA GLN A 230 -33.43 3.26 23.63
C GLN A 230 -33.59 2.19 24.72
N GLN A 231 -32.69 1.21 24.76
CA GLN A 231 -32.70 0.17 25.80
C GLN A 231 -32.51 0.75 27.21
N LYS A 232 -31.67 1.76 27.35
CA LYS A 232 -31.49 2.46 28.62
C LYS A 232 -32.75 3.19 29.04
N ASP A 233 -33.38 3.94 28.14
CA ASP A 233 -34.61 4.67 28.44
C ASP A 233 -35.76 3.72 28.79
N GLU A 234 -35.87 2.58 28.09
CA GLU A 234 -36.81 1.51 28.42
C GLU A 234 -36.54 0.91 29.81
N LEU A 235 -35.27 0.64 30.14
CA LEU A 235 -34.88 0.12 31.44
C LEU A 235 -35.16 1.13 32.56
N ASP A 236 -34.84 2.40 32.37
CA ASP A 236 -35.09 3.47 33.33
C ASP A 236 -36.62 3.64 33.56
N ALA A 237 -37.42 3.53 32.49
CA ALA A 237 -38.88 3.55 32.59
C ALA A 237 -39.46 2.32 33.32
N LEU A 238 -38.87 1.14 33.14
CA LEU A 238 -39.24 -0.08 33.86
C LEU A 238 -38.86 0.01 35.33
N GLN A 239 -37.65 0.47 35.65
CA GLN A 239 -37.20 0.66 37.04
C GLN A 239 -38.07 1.68 37.75
N THR A 240 -38.39 2.79 37.09
CA THR A 240 -39.29 3.81 37.65
C THR A 240 -40.68 3.24 37.94
N ARG A 241 -41.24 2.43 37.03
CA ARG A 241 -42.50 1.71 37.27
C ARG A 241 -42.42 0.74 38.44
N GLN A 242 -41.34 -0.04 38.54
CA GLN A 242 -41.15 -0.98 39.65
C GLN A 242 -41.02 -0.27 41.01
N ILE A 243 -40.28 0.84 41.07
CA ILE A 243 -40.14 1.63 42.30
C ILE A 243 -41.51 2.16 42.74
N LYS A 244 -42.26 2.78 41.80
CA LYS A 244 -43.62 3.26 42.08
C LYS A 244 -44.52 2.14 42.59
N GLU A 245 -44.43 0.95 42.00
CA GLU A 245 -45.23 -0.23 42.37
C GLU A 245 -44.87 -0.75 43.77
N LEU A 246 -43.58 -0.83 44.09
CA LEU A 246 -43.11 -1.19 45.43
C LEU A 246 -43.53 -0.15 46.48
N ASP A 247 -43.47 1.14 46.13
CA ASP A 247 -43.94 2.21 47.01
C ASP A 247 -45.46 2.15 47.23
N ALA A 248 -46.25 1.81 46.20
CA ALA A 248 -47.68 1.60 46.33
C ALA A 248 -47.98 0.41 47.25
N GLN A 249 -47.28 -0.72 47.09
CA GLN A 249 -47.42 -1.90 47.93
C GLN A 249 -47.03 -1.62 49.38
N ASN A 250 -45.91 -0.94 49.61
CA ASN A 250 -45.45 -0.57 50.95
C ASN A 250 -46.42 0.39 51.64
N ALA A 251 -46.96 1.38 50.92
CA ALA A 251 -47.97 2.30 51.45
C ALA A 251 -49.28 1.57 51.77
N ALA A 252 -49.73 0.67 50.90
CA ALA A 252 -50.92 -0.15 51.13
C ALA A 252 -50.76 -1.08 52.34
N LEU A 253 -49.59 -1.69 52.53
CA LEU A 253 -49.29 -2.53 53.69
C LEU A 253 -49.29 -1.73 55.00
N ARG A 254 -48.73 -0.52 55.00
CA ARG A 254 -48.78 0.36 56.18
C ARG A 254 -50.23 0.73 56.53
N ARG A 255 -51.00 1.19 55.55
CA ARG A 255 -52.44 1.48 55.72
C ARG A 255 -53.23 0.26 56.20
N LEU A 256 -52.92 -0.92 55.70
CA LEU A 256 -53.54 -2.17 56.15
C LEU A 256 -53.25 -2.41 57.64
N GLY A 257 -52.00 -2.22 58.07
CA GLY A 257 -51.60 -2.32 59.47
C GLY A 257 -52.36 -1.35 60.37
N ASP A 258 -52.43 -0.07 59.97
CA ASP A 258 -53.16 0.97 60.71
C ASP A 258 -54.67 0.65 60.81
N LEU A 259 -55.27 0.13 59.73
CA LEU A 259 -56.69 -0.24 59.71
C LEU A 259 -57.00 -1.53 60.49
N GLN A 260 -56.04 -2.44 60.63
CA GLN A 260 -56.20 -3.71 61.34
C GLN A 260 -55.69 -3.66 62.79
N GLU A 261 -55.34 -2.47 63.30
CA GLU A 261 -54.89 -2.31 64.67
C GLU A 261 -55.96 -2.84 65.66
N PRO A 262 -55.58 -3.73 66.59
CA PRO A 262 -56.53 -4.29 67.55
C PRO A 262 -56.99 -3.21 68.53
N LEU A 263 -58.30 -3.01 68.62
CA LEU A 263 -58.94 -2.04 69.49
C LEU A 263 -59.52 -2.75 70.71
N ALA A 264 -59.06 -2.37 71.90
CA ALA A 264 -59.56 -2.91 73.15
C ALA A 264 -60.44 -1.88 73.86
N GLY A 265 -61.53 -2.34 74.46
CA GLY A 265 -62.37 -1.53 75.34
C GLY A 265 -63.08 -2.39 76.36
N SER A 266 -63.54 -1.75 77.43
CA SER A 266 -64.39 -2.36 78.45
C SER A 266 -65.73 -1.68 78.48
N ILE A 267 -66.79 -2.47 78.69
CA ILE A 267 -68.15 -1.97 78.84
C ILE A 267 -68.73 -2.52 80.16
N SER A 268 -68.93 -1.62 81.12
CA SER A 268 -69.51 -1.88 82.44
C SER A 268 -70.87 -1.23 82.63
N ASP A 269 -71.16 -0.19 81.84
CA ASP A 269 -72.41 0.57 81.87
C ASP A 269 -73.26 0.19 80.65
N TYR A 270 -74.59 0.34 80.76
CA TYR A 270 -75.54 0.01 79.68
C TYR A 270 -75.46 0.98 78.47
N ASP A 271 -74.45 1.85 78.44
CA ASP A 271 -74.21 2.82 77.37
C ASP A 271 -73.53 2.16 76.17
N ALA A 272 -73.87 2.63 74.97
CA ALA A 272 -73.28 2.10 73.75
C ALA A 272 -71.79 2.43 73.65
N LEU A 273 -70.95 1.43 73.38
CA LEU A 273 -69.52 1.60 73.14
C LEU A 273 -69.25 1.47 71.63
N ILE A 274 -68.49 2.39 71.07
CA ILE A 274 -68.03 2.33 69.67
C ILE A 274 -66.53 2.06 69.69
N LEU A 275 -66.13 0.89 69.20
CA LEU A 275 -64.72 0.50 69.03
C LEU A 275 -64.42 0.36 67.55
N GLY A 276 -63.90 1.45 66.96
CA GLY A 276 -63.58 1.52 65.53
C GLY A 276 -64.80 1.22 64.65
N PRO A 277 -64.78 0.16 63.83
CA PRO A 277 -65.88 -0.16 62.92
C PRO A 277 -67.04 -0.89 63.61
N VAL A 278 -66.95 -1.24 64.90
CA VAL A 278 -67.99 -2.01 65.61
C VAL A 278 -68.67 -1.17 66.67
N LYS A 279 -69.99 -1.09 66.57
CA LYS A 279 -70.86 -0.55 67.63
C LYS A 279 -71.34 -1.70 68.51
N ILE A 280 -71.25 -1.50 69.81
CA ILE A 280 -71.57 -2.48 70.84
C ILE A 280 -72.67 -1.89 71.72
N THR A 281 -73.75 -2.64 71.92
CA THR A 281 -74.91 -2.20 72.69
C THR A 281 -75.39 -3.26 73.67
N TYR A 282 -75.95 -2.82 74.80
CA TYR A 282 -76.63 -3.68 75.77
C TYR A 282 -78.16 -3.54 75.64
N PRO A 283 -78.82 -4.31 74.75
CA PRO A 283 -80.28 -4.29 74.64
C PRO A 283 -80.98 -4.85 75.89
N ALA A 284 -80.33 -5.74 76.64
CA ALA A 284 -80.85 -6.35 77.86
C ALA A 284 -79.70 -6.77 78.80
N ARG A 285 -80.00 -7.01 80.08
CA ARG A 285 -78.99 -7.38 81.09
C ARG A 285 -78.23 -8.68 80.79
N ASN A 286 -78.82 -9.57 80.01
CA ASN A 286 -78.25 -10.86 79.64
C ASN A 286 -77.80 -10.94 78.17
N LYS A 287 -77.79 -9.82 77.43
CA LYS A 287 -77.53 -9.80 75.98
C LYS A 287 -76.66 -8.61 75.56
N ILE A 288 -75.65 -8.87 74.75
CA ILE A 288 -74.78 -7.87 74.10
C ILE A 288 -74.96 -7.99 72.59
N ASP A 289 -75.27 -6.89 71.92
CA ASP A 289 -75.39 -6.81 70.46
C ASP A 289 -74.17 -6.10 69.87
N PHE A 290 -73.72 -6.61 68.72
CA PHE A 290 -72.58 -6.11 67.96
C PHE A 290 -73.04 -5.79 66.55
N GLU A 291 -72.74 -4.59 66.08
CA GLU A 291 -73.11 -4.11 64.75
C GLU A 291 -71.88 -3.52 64.05
N LEU A 292 -71.59 -4.02 62.85
CA LEU A 292 -70.61 -3.43 61.95
C LEU A 292 -71.19 -2.15 61.35
N LEU A 293 -70.53 -1.02 61.58
CA LEU A 293 -70.97 0.28 61.09
C LEU A 293 -70.84 0.36 59.56
N PRO A 294 -71.90 0.78 58.85
CA PRO A 294 -71.83 1.00 57.41
C PRO A 294 -71.00 2.24 57.07
N GLY A 295 -70.35 2.24 55.90
CA GLY A 295 -69.64 3.42 55.37
C GLY A 295 -68.17 3.55 55.79
N GLN A 296 -67.59 2.53 56.43
CA GLN A 296 -66.15 2.48 56.68
C GLN A 296 -65.41 2.12 55.38
N GLU A 297 -64.60 3.06 54.88
CA GLU A 297 -63.80 2.87 53.67
C GLU A 297 -62.76 1.76 53.90
N PHE A 298 -62.64 0.81 52.97
CA PHE A 298 -61.70 -0.32 53.01
C PHE A 298 -61.90 -1.39 54.10
N VAL A 299 -62.87 -1.26 55.01
CA VAL A 299 -63.16 -2.28 56.04
C VAL A 299 -64.18 -3.30 55.52
N SER A 300 -63.77 -4.56 55.43
CA SER A 300 -64.59 -5.69 54.94
C SER A 300 -65.31 -6.48 56.05
N GLY A 301 -64.86 -6.33 57.30
CA GLY A 301 -65.42 -7.00 58.46
C GLY A 301 -64.66 -6.72 59.76
N ALA A 302 -65.01 -7.43 60.83
CA ALA A 302 -64.32 -7.39 62.11
C ALA A 302 -64.45 -8.72 62.85
N SER A 303 -63.39 -9.15 63.52
CA SER A 303 -63.42 -10.23 64.49
C SER A 303 -63.45 -9.63 65.89
N VAL A 304 -64.41 -10.04 66.71
CA VAL A 304 -64.60 -9.53 68.06
C VAL A 304 -64.41 -10.68 69.05
N LEU A 305 -63.53 -10.51 70.03
CA LEU A 305 -63.35 -11.44 71.13
C LEU A 305 -63.88 -10.79 72.40
N VAL A 306 -64.85 -11.46 73.02
CA VAL A 306 -65.51 -10.96 74.21
C VAL A 306 -65.10 -11.83 75.39
N ASN A 307 -64.78 -11.17 76.50
CA ASN A 307 -64.54 -11.80 77.78
C ASN A 307 -65.41 -11.08 78.81
N ALA A 308 -66.53 -11.69 79.18
CA ALA A 308 -67.53 -11.08 80.03
C ALA A 308 -67.62 -11.76 81.39
N ARG A 309 -67.65 -10.96 82.45
CA ARG A 309 -67.96 -11.40 83.82
C ARG A 309 -69.47 -11.49 83.97
N VAL A 310 -69.95 -12.66 84.40
CA VAL A 310 -71.38 -12.93 84.56
C VAL A 310 -71.72 -13.04 86.05
N ASN A 311 -72.73 -12.27 86.45
CA ASN A 311 -73.36 -12.37 87.76
C ASN A 311 -74.47 -13.44 87.70
N ALA A 312 -74.17 -14.59 88.28
CA ALA A 312 -75.09 -15.71 88.49
C ALA A 312 -75.07 -16.15 89.97
N ILE A 313 -75.78 -17.22 90.33
CA ILE A 313 -75.72 -17.82 91.68
C ILE A 313 -74.26 -18.14 92.07
N THR A 314 -73.43 -18.51 91.10
CA THR A 314 -71.98 -18.60 91.22
C THR A 314 -71.34 -17.78 90.09
N PRO A 315 -70.55 -16.73 90.38
CA PRO A 315 -69.93 -15.89 89.35
C PRO A 315 -69.00 -16.71 88.45
N TYR A 316 -69.08 -16.46 87.14
CA TYR A 316 -68.19 -17.09 86.16
C TYR A 316 -67.86 -16.14 85.01
N THR A 317 -66.90 -16.54 84.18
CA THR A 317 -66.48 -15.80 83.00
C THR A 317 -66.99 -16.49 81.74
N HIS A 318 -67.67 -15.74 80.88
CA HIS A 318 -68.14 -16.21 79.58
C HIS A 318 -67.32 -15.56 78.47
N SER A 319 -66.69 -16.38 77.63
CA SER A 319 -65.97 -15.90 76.46
C SER A 319 -66.55 -16.50 75.19
N PHE A 320 -66.72 -15.66 74.17
CA PHE A 320 -67.21 -16.08 72.88
C PHE A 320 -66.60 -15.21 71.77
N PRO A 321 -66.24 -15.81 70.62
CA PRO A 321 -65.82 -15.07 69.44
C PRO A 321 -67.05 -14.68 68.59
N ILE A 322 -66.98 -13.50 67.99
CA ILE A 322 -67.93 -13.02 66.99
C ILE A 322 -67.17 -12.66 65.72
N ARG A 323 -67.75 -12.98 64.57
CA ARG A 323 -67.25 -12.55 63.27
C ARG A 323 -68.33 -11.76 62.55
N LEU A 324 -68.05 -10.48 62.31
CA LEU A 324 -68.89 -9.57 61.55
C LEU A 324 -68.33 -9.43 60.14
N THR A 325 -69.21 -9.50 59.14
CA THR A 325 -68.85 -9.30 57.72
C THR A 325 -69.93 -8.44 57.07
N ALA A 326 -69.68 -7.89 55.88
CA ALA A 326 -70.71 -7.18 55.13
C ALA A 326 -72.00 -8.03 54.91
N SER A 327 -71.85 -9.35 54.75
CA SER A 327 -73.00 -10.29 54.60
C SER A 327 -73.72 -10.60 55.92
N ARG A 328 -73.06 -10.41 57.06
CA ARG A 328 -73.57 -10.64 58.42
C ARG A 328 -73.09 -9.51 59.34
N PRO A 329 -73.71 -8.32 59.23
CA PRO A 329 -73.22 -7.13 59.91
C PRO A 329 -73.62 -7.09 61.39
N LYS A 330 -74.54 -7.95 61.84
CA LYS A 330 -75.03 -7.98 63.22
C LYS A 330 -74.82 -9.36 63.83
N ALA A 331 -74.43 -9.38 65.10
CA ALA A 331 -74.34 -10.58 65.91
C ALA A 331 -74.67 -10.26 67.37
N SER A 332 -75.04 -11.28 68.14
CA SER A 332 -75.40 -11.14 69.55
C SER A 332 -74.77 -12.25 70.38
N GLY A 333 -74.31 -11.91 71.58
CA GLY A 333 -73.96 -12.87 72.63
C GLY A 333 -74.98 -12.80 73.76
N ALA A 334 -75.49 -13.94 74.21
CA ALA A 334 -76.47 -14.00 75.29
C ALA A 334 -76.09 -15.07 76.32
N VAL A 335 -76.35 -14.78 77.59
CA VAL A 335 -76.29 -15.73 78.72
C VAL A 335 -77.71 -16.10 79.17
N GLY A 336 -77.83 -17.04 80.10
CA GLY A 336 -79.12 -17.57 80.56
C GLY A 336 -80.10 -16.51 81.06
N TRP A 337 -81.36 -16.92 81.25
CA TRP A 337 -82.45 -15.99 81.59
C TRP A 337 -82.36 -15.36 82.99
N ALA A 338 -81.61 -15.98 83.92
CA ALA A 338 -81.42 -15.50 85.29
C ALA A 338 -80.03 -14.89 85.53
N GLU A 339 -79.20 -14.84 84.49
CA GLU A 339 -77.80 -14.40 84.54
C GLU A 339 -77.69 -13.00 83.96
N ASN A 340 -76.81 -12.16 84.52
CA ASN A 340 -76.59 -10.81 84.01
C ASN A 340 -75.11 -10.57 83.75
N TYR A 341 -74.79 -9.89 82.65
CA TYR A 341 -73.44 -9.39 82.44
C TYR A 341 -73.14 -8.26 83.43
N ALA A 342 -71.99 -8.33 84.08
CA ALA A 342 -71.50 -7.33 85.03
C ALA A 342 -70.51 -6.37 84.36
N GLU A 343 -69.61 -6.92 83.56
CA GLU A 343 -68.57 -6.20 82.83
C GLU A 343 -68.13 -7.06 81.66
N ALA A 344 -67.84 -6.47 80.51
CA ALA A 344 -67.24 -7.17 79.38
C ALA A 344 -66.00 -6.45 78.87
N SER A 345 -64.88 -7.15 78.82
CA SER A 345 -63.68 -6.75 78.07
C SER A 345 -63.82 -7.23 76.63
N ILE A 346 -63.64 -6.32 75.69
CA ILE A 346 -63.91 -6.57 74.27
C ILE A 346 -62.68 -6.17 73.47
N LEU A 347 -62.22 -7.09 72.62
CA LEU A 347 -61.15 -6.88 71.66
C LEU A 347 -61.75 -6.95 70.26
N VAL A 348 -61.62 -5.87 69.50
CA VAL A 348 -62.05 -5.78 68.10
C VAL A 348 -60.83 -5.78 67.21
N ILE A 349 -60.77 -6.72 66.27
CA ILE A 349 -59.73 -6.82 65.24
C ILE A 349 -60.43 -6.56 63.90
N PRO A 350 -60.33 -5.34 63.34
CA PRO A 350 -60.88 -5.04 62.03
C PRO A 350 -60.24 -5.89 60.93
N THR A 351 -60.96 -6.11 59.85
CA THR A 351 -60.43 -6.78 58.65
C THR A 351 -60.60 -5.87 57.46
N ALA A 352 -59.50 -5.29 56.99
CA ALA A 352 -59.48 -4.42 55.82
C ALA A 352 -59.16 -5.17 54.50
N ASP A 353 -59.67 -4.67 53.39
CA ASP A 353 -59.45 -5.20 52.04
C ASP A 353 -58.20 -4.60 51.41
N PHE A 354 -57.12 -5.38 51.39
CA PHE A 354 -55.84 -4.96 50.80
C PHE A 354 -55.95 -4.65 49.30
N SER A 355 -56.83 -5.33 48.55
CA SER A 355 -56.94 -5.14 47.11
C SER A 355 -57.50 -3.77 46.76
N ALA A 356 -58.51 -3.31 47.53
CA ALA A 356 -59.08 -1.98 47.39
C ALA A 356 -58.08 -0.88 47.78
N ILE A 357 -57.32 -1.07 48.86
CA ILE A 357 -56.28 -0.13 49.30
C ILE A 357 -55.14 -0.04 48.26
N LEU A 358 -54.71 -1.19 47.73
CA LEU A 358 -53.64 -1.25 46.73
C LEU A 358 -54.07 -0.56 45.43
N ALA A 359 -55.31 -0.74 44.99
CA ALA A 359 -55.84 -0.07 43.80
C ALA A 359 -55.83 1.46 43.95
N GLU A 360 -56.20 1.97 45.12
CA GLU A 360 -56.14 3.41 45.42
C GLU A 360 -54.70 3.92 45.45
N GLU A 361 -53.78 3.20 46.10
CA GLU A 361 -52.36 3.59 46.19
C GLU A 361 -51.63 3.50 44.84
N ARG A 362 -52.04 2.59 43.94
CA ARG A 362 -51.58 2.56 42.54
C ARG A 362 -52.11 3.74 41.74
N ALA A 363 -53.39 4.10 41.90
CA ALA A 363 -53.99 5.23 41.21
C ALA A 363 -53.29 6.56 41.54
N LYS A 364 -52.90 6.78 42.81
CA LYS A 364 -52.14 7.97 43.24
C LYS A 364 -50.76 8.11 42.60
N ARG A 365 -50.21 7.04 42.03
CA ARG A 365 -48.85 6.98 41.49
C ARG A 365 -48.82 6.79 39.96
N ASP A 366 -49.98 6.91 39.32
CA ASP A 366 -50.19 6.74 37.88
C ASP A 366 -49.80 5.34 37.37
N LEU A 367 -50.14 4.29 38.12
CA LEU A 367 -49.84 2.88 37.80
C LEU A 367 -51.05 2.12 37.22
N THR A 368 -52.06 2.83 36.73
CA THR A 368 -53.33 2.25 36.26
C THR A 368 -53.21 1.49 34.93
#